data_AF-A0A094ZKY1-F1
#
_entry.id   AF-A0A094ZKY1-F1
#
_cell.length_a   1.000
_cell.length_b   1.000
_cell.length_c   1.000
_cell.angle_alpha   90.00
_cell.angle_beta   90.00
_cell.angle_gamma   90.00
#
_symmetry.space_group_name_H-M   'P 1'
#
loop_
_entity.id
_entity.type
_entity.pdbx_description
1 polymer ?
#
loop_
_entity_poly.entity_id
_entity_poly.type
_entity_poly.pdbx_seq_one_letter_code
_entity_poly.pdbx_strand_id
1 'polypeptide(L)'
;MTSWAIMVDVWYLPPTRKSDQEDSIAFARRVQYSIAQCGGMIGMDWDGELKRNRPKDTLKHAQQKYVSQYVIPADSQSSST
;
A
#
# COMPACT_ATOMS: atom_id res chain seq x y z
N MET A 1 -5.37 -1.56 27.49
CA MET A 1 -5.21 -1.23 26.06
C MET A 1 -6.48 -0.51 25.64
N THR A 2 -6.43 0.81 25.39
CA THR A 2 -7.60 1.60 25.00
C THR A 2 -7.62 1.74 23.49
N SER A 3 -8.70 1.29 22.85
CA SER A 3 -8.92 1.49 21.41
C SER A 3 -9.63 2.82 21.20
N TRP A 4 -9.21 3.59 20.20
CA TRP A 4 -9.84 4.85 19.82
C TRP A 4 -10.05 4.89 18.31
N ALA A 5 -11.06 5.63 17.89
CA ALA A 5 -11.36 5.87 16.49
C ALA A 5 -11.78 7.33 16.31
N ILE A 6 -11.50 7.89 15.13
CA ILE A 6 -12.00 9.19 14.72
C ILE A 6 -13.01 8.96 13.60
N MET A 7 -14.18 9.59 13.72
CA MET A 7 -15.19 9.66 12.67
C MET A 7 -15.09 11.03 12.02
N VAL A 8 -14.86 11.06 10.71
CA VAL A 8 -14.78 12.31 9.92
C VAL A 8 -15.90 12.30 8.90
N ASP A 9 -16.64 13.39 8.84
CA ASP A 9 -17.61 13.62 7.77
C ASP A 9 -16.95 14.41 6.65
N VAL A 10 -16.96 13.85 5.44
CA VAL A 10 -16.30 14.45 4.27
C VAL A 10 -17.36 15.11 3.42
N TRP A 11 -17.58 16.41 3.64
CA TRP A 11 -18.73 17.17 3.12
C TRP A 11 -18.88 17.19 1.58
N TYR A 12 -17.79 16.96 0.84
CA TYR A 12 -17.78 16.98 -0.63
C TYR A 12 -17.88 15.59 -1.27
N LEU A 13 -18.06 14.53 -0.48
CA LEU A 13 -18.21 13.15 -0.96
C LEU A 13 -19.46 12.48 -0.37
N PRO A 14 -20.15 11.62 -1.13
CA PRO A 14 -21.25 10.84 -0.59
C PRO A 14 -20.75 9.81 0.45
N PRO A 15 -21.59 9.44 1.44
CA PRO A 15 -21.24 8.43 2.43
C PRO A 15 -20.89 7.10 1.77
N THR A 16 -19.71 6.57 2.11
CA THR A 16 -19.22 5.33 1.53
C THR A 16 -19.29 4.21 2.56
N ARG A 17 -19.94 3.09 2.21
CA ARG A 17 -20.03 1.89 3.06
C ARG A 17 -19.11 0.78 2.55
N LYS A 18 -18.64 -0.04 3.49
CA LYS A 18 -17.85 -1.24 3.21
C LYS A 18 -18.76 -2.32 2.61
N SER A 19 -18.29 -2.98 1.55
CA SER A 19 -18.98 -4.13 0.95
C SER A 19 -18.68 -5.43 1.72
N ASP A 20 -19.59 -6.40 1.68
CA ASP A 20 -19.45 -7.68 2.40
C ASP A 20 -18.26 -8.51 1.90
N GLN A 21 -17.88 -8.36 0.62
CA GLN A 21 -16.76 -9.07 -0.01
C GLN A 21 -15.43 -8.29 0.09
N GLU A 22 -15.44 -7.09 0.67
CA GLU A 22 -14.28 -6.19 0.72
C GLU A 22 -13.54 -6.35 2.05
N ASP A 23 -12.20 -6.31 2.02
CA ASP A 23 -11.38 -6.26 3.25
C ASP A 23 -11.35 -4.83 3.84
N SER A 24 -11.06 -4.68 5.14
CA SER A 24 -10.93 -3.35 5.76
C SER A 24 -9.83 -2.51 5.11
N ILE A 25 -8.73 -3.12 4.68
CA ILE A 25 -7.64 -2.44 3.97
C ILE A 25 -8.08 -1.98 2.58
N ALA A 26 -8.80 -2.85 1.85
CA ALA A 26 -9.33 -2.53 0.53
C ALA A 26 -10.33 -1.37 0.60
N PHE A 27 -11.21 -1.40 1.61
CA PHE A 27 -12.16 -0.33 1.89
C PHE A 27 -11.47 1.01 2.15
N ALA A 28 -10.47 1.01 3.05
CA ALA A 28 -9.72 2.22 3.38
C ALA A 28 -9.03 2.82 2.14
N ARG A 29 -8.40 1.97 1.31
CA ARG A 29 -7.78 2.40 0.04
C ARG A 29 -8.81 3.02 -0.90
N ARG A 30 -9.97 2.39 -1.08
CA ARG A 30 -11.02 2.91 -1.97
C ARG A 30 -11.51 4.28 -1.52
N VAL A 31 -11.75 4.47 -0.23
CA VAL A 31 -12.13 5.77 0.33
C VAL A 31 -11.01 6.80 0.13
N GLN A 32 -9.76 6.43 0.40
CA GLN A 32 -8.59 7.29 0.16
C GLN A 32 -8.49 7.73 -1.31
N TYR A 33 -8.69 6.80 -2.25
CA TYR A 33 -8.69 7.11 -3.67
C TYR A 33 -9.84 8.06 -4.06
N SER A 34 -11.06 7.84 -3.57
CA SER A 34 -12.17 8.77 -3.81
C SER A 34 -11.87 10.20 -3.34
N ILE A 35 -11.28 10.34 -2.15
CA ILE A 35 -10.85 11.63 -1.61
C ILE A 35 -9.77 12.26 -2.49
N ALA A 36 -8.76 11.48 -2.89
CA ALA A 36 -7.68 11.96 -3.73
C ALA A 36 -8.20 12.46 -5.09
N GLN A 37 -9.10 11.71 -5.73
CA GLN A 37 -9.70 12.11 -7.01
C GLN A 37 -10.50 13.41 -6.89
N CYS A 38 -11.34 13.55 -5.86
CA CYS A 38 -12.08 14.80 -5.63
C CYS A 38 -11.17 15.98 -5.32
N GLY A 39 -10.05 15.76 -4.64
CA GLY A 39 -9.07 16.80 -4.31
C GLY A 39 -8.05 17.11 -5.41
N GLY A 40 -8.11 16.45 -6.57
CA GLY A 40 -7.09 16.58 -7.62
C GLY A 40 -5.70 16.07 -7.20
N MET A 41 -5.65 15.19 -6.20
CA MET A 41 -4.44 14.60 -5.65
C MET A 41 -4.15 13.24 -6.30
N ILE A 42 -2.89 12.85 -6.32
CA ILE A 42 -2.49 11.49 -6.70
C ILE A 42 -2.65 10.58 -5.49
N GLY A 43 -3.48 9.54 -5.62
CA GLY A 43 -3.56 8.48 -4.63
C GLY A 43 -2.26 7.68 -4.63
N MET A 44 -1.37 7.95 -3.69
CA MET A 44 -0.11 7.23 -3.53
C MET A 44 -0.24 6.19 -2.43
N ASP A 45 0.13 4.94 -2.71
CA ASP A 45 0.18 3.84 -1.72
C ASP A 45 1.39 3.98 -0.78
N TRP A 46 1.69 5.20 -0.36
CA TRP A 46 2.83 5.47 0.51
C TRP A 46 2.47 5.15 1.96
N ASP A 47 3.17 4.18 2.52
CA ASP A 47 3.11 3.89 3.94
C ASP A 47 3.88 4.97 4.72
N GLY A 48 3.14 5.88 5.36
CA GLY A 48 3.71 6.95 6.17
C GLY A 48 4.53 6.44 7.36
N GLU A 49 4.35 5.18 7.77
CA GLU A 49 5.14 4.56 8.83
C GLU A 49 6.60 4.34 8.40
N LEU A 50 6.86 4.18 7.10
CA LEU A 50 8.23 4.11 6.56
C LEU A 50 9.02 5.41 6.76
N LYS A 51 8.33 6.55 7.00
CA LYS A 51 8.99 7.82 7.36
C LYS A 51 9.48 7.81 8.81
N ARG A 52 8.84 7.03 9.68
CA ARG A 52 9.13 6.97 11.12
C ARG A 52 10.07 5.82 11.45
N ASN A 53 9.87 4.68 10.81
CA ASN A 53 10.53 3.42 11.12
C ASN A 53 11.08 2.75 9.85
N ARG A 54 12.20 2.05 9.99
CA ARG A 54 12.74 1.23 8.90
C ARG A 54 11.85 0.00 8.69
N PRO A 55 11.62 -0.44 7.44
CA PRO A 55 10.90 -1.68 7.19
C PRO A 55 11.67 -2.87 7.78
N LYS A 56 10.92 -3.90 8.17
CA LYS A 56 11.48 -5.16 8.66
C LYS A 56 12.37 -5.80 7.58
N ASP A 57 13.46 -6.42 8.01
CA ASP A 57 14.43 -7.00 7.07
C ASP A 57 13.84 -8.15 6.24
N THR A 58 12.88 -8.89 6.80
CA THR A 58 12.13 -9.93 6.05
C THR A 58 11.42 -9.36 4.82
N LEU A 59 10.81 -8.17 4.93
CA LEU A 59 10.13 -7.51 3.82
C LEU A 59 11.13 -6.97 2.80
N LYS A 60 12.27 -6.42 3.26
CA LYS A 60 13.35 -5.98 2.36
C LYS A 60 13.90 -7.13 1.52
N HIS A 61 14.17 -8.27 2.15
CA HIS A 61 14.67 -9.46 1.45
C HIS A 61 13.66 -10.02 0.45
N ALA A 62 12.37 -10.05 0.80
CA ALA A 62 11.32 -10.45 -0.13
C ALA A 62 11.28 -9.53 -1.36
N GLN A 63 11.36 -8.22 -1.16
CA GLN A 63 11.40 -7.24 -2.25
C GLN A 63 12.67 -7.38 -3.11
N GLN A 64 13.83 -7.57 -2.48
CA GLN A 64 15.10 -7.79 -3.20
C GLN A 64 15.03 -9.05 -4.08
N LYS A 65 14.44 -10.14 -3.57
CA LYS A 65 14.26 -11.39 -4.33
C LYS A 65 13.28 -11.23 -5.50
N TYR A 66 12.27 -10.39 -5.36
CA TYR A 66 11.37 -10.05 -6.46
C TYR A 66 12.12 -9.25 -7.53
N VAL A 67 12.80 -8.16 -7.14
CA VAL A 67 13.55 -7.30 -8.07
C VAL A 67 14.71 -8.04 -8.75
N SER A 68 15.40 -8.96 -8.04
CA SER A 68 16.52 -9.72 -8.62
C SER A 68 16.11 -10.57 -9.82
N GLN A 69 14.84 -10.98 -9.93
CA GLN A 69 14.32 -11.71 -11.09
C GLN A 69 14.37 -10.88 -12.38
N TYR A 70 14.33 -9.55 -12.26
CA TYR A 70 14.26 -8.64 -13.39
C TYR A 70 15.58 -7.89 -13.64
N VAL A 71 16.48 -7.85 -12.65
CA VAL A 71 17.73 -7.09 -12.72
C VAL A 71 18.91 -7.94 -13.19
N ILE A 72 18.88 -9.26 -13.02
CA ILE A 72 19.97 -10.14 -13.46
C ILE A 72 19.82 -10.44 -14.96
N PRO A 73 20.81 -10.11 -15.81
CA PRO A 73 20.81 -10.50 -17.21
C PRO A 73 20.78 -12.03 -17.34
N ALA A 74 20.01 -12.54 -18.31
CA ALA A 74 19.84 -13.98 -18.55
C ALA A 74 21.18 -14.72 -18.80
N ASP A 75 22.21 -14.00 -19.25
CA ASP A 75 23.52 -14.55 -19.65
C ASP A 75 24.38 -15.06 -18.48
N SER A 76 24.02 -14.74 -17.23
CA SER A 76 24.78 -15.15 -16.03
C SER A 76 24.36 -16.51 -15.45
N GLN A 77 23.30 -17.13 -15.97
CA GLN A 77 22.74 -18.40 -15.45
C GLN A 77 23.36 -19.65 -16.10
N SER A 78 24.19 -19.51 -17.15
CA SER A 78 24.74 -20.65 -17.92
C SER A 78 26.14 -21.14 -17.49
N SER A 79 26.71 -20.64 -16.39
CA SER A 79 28.12 -20.89 -16.04
C SER A 79 28.36 -21.76 -14.81
N SER A 80 27.35 -22.48 -14.30
CA SER A 80 27.54 -23.44 -13.21
C SER A 80 26.93 -24.79 -13.55
N THR A 81 27.67 -25.56 -14.36
CA THR A 81 27.64 -27.03 -14.38
C THR A 81 28.91 -27.52 -13.69
#